data_AF-A0A932U889-F1
#
_entry.id   AF-A0A932U889-F1
#
_cell.length_a   1.000
_cell.length_b   1.000
_cell.length_c   1.000
_cell.angle_alpha   90.00
_cell.angle_beta   90.00
_cell.angle_gamma   90.00
#
_symmetry.space_group_name_H-M   'P 1'
#
loop_
_entity.id
_entity.type
_entity.pdbx_description
1 polymer ?
#
loop_
_entity_poly.entity_id
_entity_poly.type
_entity_poly.pdbx_seq_one_letter_code
_entity_poly.pdbx_strand_id
1 'polypeptide(L)'
;EDPRARHLRERSRKLADRVGDPRWFQILQYVYDAMKPYQSRGIFVNVDFYAGSIYYLLGIPEDLFISIFAAGRVPGWVLQAIEQYEDNILLRPLTEYSGEMDLQYVPIDQRK
;
A
#
# COMPACT_ATOMS: atom_id res chain seq x y z
N GLU A 1 10.80 -9.17 -8.79
CA GLU A 1 9.71 -9.46 -7.83
C GLU A 1 10.06 -8.85 -6.48
N ASP A 2 9.08 -8.33 -5.74
CA ASP A 2 9.26 -7.86 -4.36
C ASP A 2 9.76 -9.03 -3.48
N PRO A 3 10.90 -8.88 -2.75
CA PRO A 3 11.45 -9.95 -1.94
C PRO A 3 10.47 -10.43 -0.85
N ARG A 4 9.60 -9.55 -0.35
CA ARG A 4 8.60 -9.85 0.67
C ARG A 4 7.46 -10.69 0.10
N ALA A 5 7.04 -10.40 -1.14
CA ALA A 5 6.01 -11.17 -1.83
C ALA A 5 6.42 -12.64 -1.99
N ARG A 6 7.71 -12.89 -2.30
CA ARG A 6 8.26 -14.25 -2.38
C ARG A 6 8.07 -15.04 -1.08
N HIS A 7 8.34 -14.40 0.06
CA HIS A 7 8.17 -15.03 1.38
C HIS A 7 6.70 -15.25 1.73
N LEU A 8 5.82 -14.29 1.40
CA LEU A 8 4.40 -14.40 1.68
C LEU A 8 3.69 -15.42 0.78
N ARG A 9 4.13 -15.61 -0.47
CA ARG A 9 3.60 -16.65 -1.36
C ARG A 9 3.68 -18.04 -0.72
N GLU A 10 4.84 -18.38 -0.17
CA GLU A 10 5.03 -19.68 0.47
C GLU A 10 4.20 -19.83 1.75
N ARG A 11 4.09 -18.76 2.54
CA ARG A 11 3.26 -18.74 3.76
C ARG A 11 1.78 -18.86 3.45
N SER A 12 1.30 -18.14 2.43
CA SER A 12 -0.08 -18.21 1.93
C SER A 12 -0.43 -19.64 1.50
N ARG A 13 0.43 -20.28 0.68
CA ARG A 13 0.26 -21.69 0.31
C ARG A 13 0.17 -22.62 1.52
N LYS A 14 1.15 -22.54 2.42
CA LYS A 14 1.21 -23.40 3.63
C LYS A 14 -0.01 -23.18 4.54
N LEU A 15 -0.52 -21.96 4.63
CA LEU A 15 -1.70 -21.66 5.43
C LEU A 15 -2.97 -22.20 4.76
N ALA A 16 -3.11 -22.00 3.45
CA ALA A 16 -4.23 -22.52 2.68
C ALA A 16 -4.32 -24.05 2.78
N ASP A 17 -3.18 -24.75 2.68
CA ASP A 17 -3.10 -26.20 2.87
C ASP A 17 -3.51 -26.63 4.29
N ARG A 18 -3.12 -25.87 5.32
CA ARG A 18 -3.47 -26.18 6.73
C ARG A 18 -4.95 -25.92 7.05
N VAL A 19 -5.51 -24.85 6.52
CA VAL A 19 -6.92 -24.49 6.71
C VAL A 19 -7.84 -25.39 5.87
N GLY A 20 -7.30 -25.98 4.80
CA GLY A 20 -8.07 -26.79 3.87
C GLY A 20 -8.88 -25.96 2.86
N ASP A 21 -8.59 -24.66 2.72
CA ASP A 21 -9.18 -23.79 1.68
C ASP A 21 -8.08 -23.29 0.71
N PRO A 22 -7.71 -24.09 -0.32
CA PRO A 22 -6.70 -23.71 -1.29
C PRO A 22 -7.19 -22.68 -2.32
N ARG A 23 -8.50 -22.40 -2.37
CA ARG A 23 -9.14 -21.61 -3.42
C ARG A 23 -8.51 -20.23 -3.57
N TRP A 24 -8.28 -19.52 -2.47
CA TRP A 24 -7.73 -18.17 -2.52
C TRP A 24 -6.29 -18.14 -3.03
N PHE A 25 -5.48 -19.12 -2.62
CA PHE A 25 -4.12 -19.26 -3.14
C PHE A 25 -4.14 -19.57 -4.64
N GLN A 26 -5.02 -20.46 -5.10
CA GLN A 26 -5.17 -20.81 -6.51
C GLN A 26 -5.61 -19.62 -7.35
N ILE A 27 -6.61 -18.85 -6.90
CA ILE A 27 -7.05 -17.61 -7.57
C ILE A 27 -5.87 -16.66 -7.74
N LEU A 28 -5.09 -16.44 -6.68
CA LEU A 28 -3.90 -15.58 -6.75
C LEU A 28 -2.82 -16.10 -7.71
N GLN A 29 -2.63 -17.43 -7.82
CA GLN A 29 -1.71 -18.00 -8.81
C GLN A 29 -2.21 -17.79 -10.25
N TYR A 30 -3.51 -17.97 -10.51
CA TYR A 30 -4.08 -17.69 -11.83
C TYR A 30 -3.92 -16.22 -12.22
N VAL A 31 -4.15 -15.29 -11.28
CA VAL A 31 -3.92 -13.85 -11.50
C VAL A 31 -2.44 -13.58 -11.75
N TYR A 32 -1.54 -14.18 -10.96
CA TYR A 32 -0.09 -14.04 -11.16
C TYR A 32 0.32 -14.50 -12.56
N ASP A 33 -0.18 -15.65 -13.02
CA ASP A 33 0.12 -16.21 -14.34
C ASP A 33 -0.43 -15.34 -15.46
N ALA A 34 -1.67 -14.86 -15.34
CA ALA A 34 -2.30 -13.96 -16.31
C ALA A 34 -1.53 -12.63 -16.44
N MET A 35 -0.88 -12.18 -15.36
CA MET A 35 -0.11 -10.94 -15.32
C MET A 35 1.35 -11.10 -15.79
N LYS A 36 1.85 -12.32 -16.04
CA LYS A 36 3.23 -12.56 -16.51
C LYS A 36 3.65 -11.73 -17.72
N PRO A 37 2.82 -11.50 -18.76
CA PRO A 37 3.22 -10.68 -19.91
C PRO A 37 3.65 -9.25 -19.54
N TYR A 38 3.09 -8.69 -18.47
CA TYR A 38 3.38 -7.34 -17.99
C TYR A 38 4.71 -7.23 -17.21
N GLN A 39 5.35 -8.35 -16.88
CA GLN A 39 6.69 -8.35 -16.26
C GLN A 39 7.74 -7.72 -17.18
N SER A 40 7.54 -7.81 -18.51
CA SER A 40 8.35 -7.10 -19.51
C SER A 40 8.31 -5.58 -19.34
N ARG A 41 7.25 -5.05 -18.69
CA ARG A 41 7.07 -3.62 -18.36
C ARG A 41 7.43 -3.31 -16.90
N GLY A 42 8.05 -4.25 -16.19
CA GLY A 42 8.43 -4.08 -14.79
C GLY A 42 7.29 -4.28 -13.79
N ILE A 43 6.13 -4.80 -14.21
CA ILE A 43 4.99 -5.02 -13.33
C ILE A 43 5.13 -6.41 -12.69
N PHE A 44 5.36 -6.43 -11.37
CA PHE A 44 5.47 -7.63 -10.55
C PHE A 44 4.52 -7.55 -9.36
N VAL A 45 4.22 -8.70 -8.75
CA VAL A 45 3.50 -8.73 -7.47
C VAL A 45 4.31 -8.08 -6.36
N ASN A 46 3.61 -7.35 -5.49
CA ASN A 46 4.15 -6.74 -4.29
C ASN A 46 3.75 -7.56 -3.05
N VAL A 47 4.22 -7.12 -1.88
CA VAL A 47 3.90 -7.74 -0.58
C VAL A 47 2.40 -7.94 -0.33
N ASP A 48 1.56 -6.99 -0.74
CA ASP A 48 0.13 -6.98 -0.41
C ASP A 48 -0.64 -8.07 -1.14
N PHE A 49 -0.15 -8.46 -2.33
CA PHE A 49 -0.78 -9.48 -3.19
C PHE A 49 -1.08 -10.79 -2.46
N TYR A 50 -0.15 -11.25 -1.60
CA TYR A 50 -0.35 -12.46 -0.79
C TYR A 50 -0.81 -12.17 0.64
N ALA A 51 -0.55 -10.97 1.17
CA ALA A 51 -0.92 -10.60 2.53
C ALA A 51 -2.43 -10.68 2.77
N GLY A 52 -3.24 -10.20 1.82
CA GLY A 52 -4.71 -10.26 1.93
C GLY A 52 -5.24 -11.68 2.10
N SER A 53 -4.75 -12.64 1.30
CA SER A 53 -5.15 -14.05 1.43
C SER A 53 -4.77 -14.65 2.79
N ILE A 54 -3.64 -14.23 3.35
CA ILE A 54 -3.20 -14.71 4.66
C ILE A 54 -4.14 -14.20 5.74
N TYR A 55 -4.43 -12.90 5.75
CA TYR A 55 -5.33 -12.34 6.77
C TYR A 55 -6.75 -12.92 6.66
N TYR A 56 -7.25 -13.09 5.43
CA TYR A 56 -8.54 -13.73 5.19
C TYR A 56 -8.57 -15.16 5.74
N LEU A 57 -7.57 -15.99 5.40
CA LEU A 57 -7.48 -17.37 5.88
C LEU A 57 -7.27 -17.48 7.40
N LEU A 58 -6.75 -16.43 8.04
CA LEU A 58 -6.66 -16.32 9.51
C LEU A 58 -7.96 -15.86 10.15
N GLY A 59 -9.02 -15.59 9.37
CA GLY A 59 -10.30 -15.11 9.89
C GLY A 59 -10.26 -13.69 10.41
N ILE A 60 -9.28 -12.89 9.96
CA ILE A 60 -9.15 -11.50 10.37
C ILE A 60 -10.17 -10.66 9.58
N PRO A 61 -10.97 -9.81 10.25
CA PRO A 61 -11.83 -8.84 9.58
C PRO A 61 -11.05 -7.94 8.60
N GLU A 62 -11.60 -7.72 7.41
CA GLU A 62 -10.93 -6.98 6.32
C GLU A 62 -10.59 -5.52 6.69
N ASP A 63 -11.43 -4.90 7.52
CA ASP A 63 -11.22 -3.56 8.07
C ASP A 63 -9.98 -3.44 8.96
N LEU A 64 -9.45 -4.57 9.47
CA LEU A 64 -8.24 -4.61 10.29
C LEU A 64 -6.94 -4.84 9.49
N PHE A 65 -7.00 -5.10 8.18
CA PHE A 65 -5.80 -5.42 7.39
C PHE A 65 -4.79 -4.25 7.41
N ILE A 66 -5.30 -3.02 7.27
CA ILE A 66 -4.49 -1.80 7.30
C ILE A 66 -3.95 -1.56 8.72
N SER A 67 -4.73 -1.85 9.76
CA SER A 67 -4.27 -1.72 11.15
C SER A 67 -3.10 -2.66 11.46
N ILE A 68 -3.12 -3.89 10.95
CA ILE A 68 -2.00 -4.83 11.08
C ILE A 68 -0.77 -4.35 10.31
N PHE A 69 -0.96 -3.82 9.08
CA PHE A 69 0.11 -3.19 8.34
C PHE A 69 0.75 -2.05 9.14
N ALA A 70 -0.08 -1.15 9.69
CA ALA A 70 0.37 -0.01 10.48
C ALA A 70 1.14 -0.47 11.72
N ALA A 71 0.61 -1.43 12.49
CA ALA A 71 1.30 -2.01 13.64
C ALA A 71 2.70 -2.54 13.27
N GLY A 72 2.83 -3.20 12.12
CA GLY A 72 4.12 -3.65 11.63
C GLY A 72 5.02 -2.55 11.04
N ARG A 73 4.52 -1.33 10.78
CA ARG A 73 5.31 -0.19 10.26
C ARG A 73 5.70 0.82 11.33
N VAL A 74 4.96 0.89 12.45
CA VAL A 74 5.24 1.79 13.58
C VAL A 74 6.72 1.82 13.98
N PRO A 75 7.45 0.69 14.12
CA PRO A 75 8.87 0.75 14.47
C PRO A 75 9.71 1.53 13.45
N GLY A 76 9.43 1.38 12.16
CA GLY A 76 10.12 2.11 11.09
C GLY A 76 9.76 3.59 11.06
N TRP A 77 8.48 3.93 11.28
CA TRP A 77 8.04 5.33 11.37
C TRP A 77 8.67 6.05 12.56
N VAL A 78 8.72 5.41 13.72
CA VAL A 78 9.35 5.98 14.91
C VAL A 78 10.85 6.17 14.69
N LEU A 79 11.54 5.18 14.10
CA LEU A 79 12.95 5.31 13.78
C LEU A 79 13.22 6.48 12.83
N GLN A 80 12.48 6.58 11.71
CA GLN A 80 12.64 7.68 10.76
C GLN A 80 12.35 9.05 11.39
N ALA A 81 11.40 9.13 12.32
CA ALA A 81 11.14 10.37 13.06
C ALA A 81 12.32 10.74 13.98
N ILE A 82 12.92 9.76 14.67
CA ILE A 82 14.12 9.98 15.49
C ILE A 82 15.30 10.43 14.63
N GLU A 83 15.56 9.75 13.51
CA GLU A 83 16.63 10.13 12.56
C GLU A 83 16.46 11.58 12.07
N GLN A 84 15.23 11.98 11.75
CA GLN A 84 14.90 13.36 11.38
C GLN A 84 15.11 14.35 12.55
N TYR A 85 14.88 13.96 13.81
CA TYR A 85 15.16 14.83 14.96
C TYR A 85 16.66 14.98 15.23
N GLU A 86 17.47 13.97 14.91
CA GLU A 86 18.92 13.98 15.09
C GLU A 86 19.64 14.84 14.02
N ASP A 87 19.19 14.79 12.76
CA ASP A 87 19.73 15.59 11.64
C ASP A 87 18.62 16.37 10.92
N ASN A 88 18.12 17.40 11.61
CA ASN A 88 16.84 18.02 11.26
C ASN A 88 16.92 19.08 10.15
N ILE A 89 16.36 18.74 8.97
CA ILE A 89 16.08 19.67 7.88
C ILE A 89 14.57 19.94 7.78
N LEU A 90 14.16 21.20 7.82
CA LEU A 90 12.76 21.59 7.62
C LEU A 90 12.27 21.22 6.21
N LEU A 91 11.31 20.30 6.14
CA LEU A 91 10.61 19.97 4.90
C LEU A 91 9.57 21.05 4.57
N ARG A 92 9.91 21.96 3.65
CA ARG A 92 9.01 23.05 3.21
C ARG A 92 9.02 23.18 1.68
N PRO A 93 8.31 22.30 0.95
CA PRO A 93 8.17 22.45 -0.49
C PRO A 93 7.40 23.73 -0.85
N LEU A 94 7.69 24.28 -2.02
CA LEU A 94 6.93 25.38 -2.62
C LEU A 94 5.90 24.84 -3.61
N THR A 95 4.83 25.60 -3.81
CA THR A 95 3.83 25.34 -4.84
C THR A 95 4.01 26.32 -6.00
N GLU A 96 3.83 25.84 -7.22
CA GLU A 96 3.66 26.70 -8.38
C GLU A 96 2.23 27.26 -8.39
N TYR A 97 2.09 28.58 -8.40
CA TYR A 97 0.77 29.22 -8.52
C TYR A 97 0.37 29.32 -10.00
N SER A 98 -0.73 28.66 -10.36
CA SER A 98 -1.28 28.64 -11.73
C SER A 98 -2.70 29.24 -11.82
N GLY A 99 -3.14 29.92 -10.76
CA GLY A 99 -4.43 30.61 -10.75
C GLY A 99 -4.38 31.98 -11.43
N GLU A 100 -5.53 32.60 -11.58
CA GLU A 100 -5.62 33.99 -12.00
C GLU A 100 -5.08 34.90 -10.89
N MET A 101 -4.29 35.91 -11.27
CA MET A 101 -3.74 36.91 -10.34
C MET A 101 -4.59 38.18 -10.38
N ASP A 102 -4.49 38.97 -9.31
CA ASP A 102 -5.03 40.34 -9.26
C ASP A 102 -6.55 40.46 -9.48
N LEU A 103 -7.29 39.40 -9.15
CA LEU A 103 -8.74 39.38 -9.17
C LEU A 103 -9.31 40.45 -8.23
N GLN A 104 -10.17 41.30 -8.78
CA GLN A 104 -10.88 42.30 -7.99
C GLN A 104 -12.01 41.64 -7.23
N TYR A 105 -12.09 41.92 -5.92
CA TYR A 105 -13.18 41.42 -5.08
C TYR A 105 -14.52 42.02 -5.52
N VAL A 106 -15.51 41.17 -5.79
CA VAL A 106 -16.89 41.58 -6.08
C VAL A 106 -17.75 41.35 -4.82
N PRO A 107 -18.42 42.38 -4.25
CA PRO A 107 -19.36 42.22 -3.15
C PRO A 107 -20.44 41.18 -3.46
N ILE A 108 -20.91 40.44 -2.45
CA ILE A 108 -21.80 39.28 -2.66
C ILE A 108 -23.12 39.63 -3.36
N ASP A 109 -23.65 40.81 -3.06
CA ASP A 109 -24.85 41.41 -3.66
C ASP A 109 -24.66 41.86 -5.12
N GLN A 110 -23.40 41.93 -5.59
CA GLN A 110 -23.02 42.33 -6.95
C GLN A 110 -22.52 41.15 -7.79
N ARG A 111 -22.50 39.93 -7.24
CA ARG A 111 -22.20 38.70 -7.97
C ARG A 111 -23.46 38.26 -8.74
N LYS A 112 -23.28 37.66 -9.91
CA LYS A 112 -24.38 37.08 -10.71
C LYS A 112 -24.92 35.80 -10.08
#